data_AF-A0A1Q7R7D0-F1
#
_entry.id   AF-A0A1Q7R7D0-F1
#
_cell.length_a   1.000
_cell.length_b   1.000
_cell.length_c   1.000
_cell.angle_alpha   90.00
_cell.angle_beta   90.00
_cell.angle_gamma   90.00
#
_symmetry.space_group_name_H-M   'P 1'
#
loop_
_entity.id
_entity.type
_entity.pdbx_description
1 polymer ?
#
loop_
_entity_poly.entity_id
_entity_poly.type
_entity_poly.pdbx_seq_one_letter_code
_entity_poly.pdbx_strand_id
1 'polypeptide(L)'
;MTEDMKMIRLKTRGLYILKIAGVSTLLLLAAGAAGFTPSKGPLAMILKVIPEVTKQSQSATDWAIASKGDPLTTGDKVRTDKNSLALIKFMDRSIVRLREQSILTVDTSTVEGKFTKFIKLWKGGFGFEFRKQRDEQFRLTSPTAVASIRGTRGMLSGGAGSDTLIVTEGIVRFANNVSNREIDVAAGNIGVSSQDGSISSRRATTKELAEADRMATGGTLNELKLELRDKQGNKKELKLKYKQ
;
A
#
# COMPACT_ATOMS: atom_id res chain seq x y z
N MET A 1 -20.43 67.91 -18.92
CA MET A 1 -19.72 66.87 -19.69
C MET A 1 -18.63 67.62 -20.42
N THR A 2 -17.47 67.74 -19.79
CA THR A 2 -16.56 68.87 -19.99
C THR A 2 -15.14 68.33 -19.87
N GLU A 3 -14.34 68.57 -20.93
CA GLU A 3 -12.87 68.74 -20.91
C GLU A 3 -12.04 67.44 -20.73
N ASP A 4 -10.85 67.23 -21.28
CA ASP A 4 -10.07 67.97 -22.26
C ASP A 4 -8.99 67.05 -22.85
N MET A 5 -8.37 67.53 -23.91
CA MET A 5 -7.33 66.92 -24.72
C MET A 5 -5.91 67.12 -24.15
N LYS A 6 -4.93 66.40 -24.76
CA LYS A 6 -3.48 66.68 -24.89
C LYS A 6 -2.47 66.06 -23.89
N MET A 7 -1.82 65.02 -24.41
CA MET A 7 -0.36 64.86 -24.60
C MET A 7 0.58 65.98 -24.07
N ILE A 8 1.77 65.57 -23.59
CA ILE A 8 3.14 65.94 -24.05
C ILE A 8 4.20 66.00 -22.91
N ARG A 9 5.24 65.18 -23.07
CA ARG A 9 6.70 65.31 -22.77
C ARG A 9 7.27 65.71 -21.37
N LEU A 10 8.08 64.76 -20.88
CA LEU A 10 9.55 64.78 -20.68
C LEU A 10 10.24 65.85 -19.78
N LYS A 11 10.99 65.29 -18.82
CA LYS A 11 12.45 65.48 -18.55
C LYS A 11 12.86 66.35 -17.35
N THR A 12 13.76 65.73 -16.59
CA THR A 12 14.98 66.26 -15.92
C THR A 12 14.91 66.71 -14.47
N ARG A 13 15.76 66.05 -13.66
CA ARG A 13 16.64 66.51 -12.54
C ARG A 13 16.59 65.43 -11.44
N GLY A 14 17.68 64.82 -10.98
CA GLY A 14 19.02 65.34 -10.78
C GLY A 14 19.37 65.15 -9.30
N LEU A 15 19.92 63.98 -8.98
CA LEU A 15 20.87 63.65 -7.92
C LEU A 15 20.83 64.40 -6.57
N TYR A 16 20.54 63.70 -5.47
CA TYR A 16 21.21 63.91 -4.17
C TYR A 16 21.42 62.58 -3.45
N ILE A 17 22.70 62.30 -3.16
CA ILE A 17 23.19 61.17 -2.38
C ILE A 17 23.23 61.65 -0.93
N LEU A 18 22.63 60.91 0.01
CA LEU A 18 23.04 60.99 1.41
C LEU A 18 22.98 59.59 2.03
N LYS A 19 24.17 59.00 2.20
CA LYS A 19 24.38 57.81 3.02
C LYS A 19 24.18 58.22 4.48
N ILE A 20 23.25 57.59 5.18
CA ILE A 20 23.28 57.53 6.64
C ILE A 20 23.18 56.06 7.01
N ALA A 21 24.28 55.56 7.56
CA ALA A 21 24.40 54.27 8.18
C ALA A 21 23.49 54.22 9.41
N GLY A 22 22.56 53.26 9.42
CA GLY A 22 21.74 52.93 10.57
C GLY A 22 21.64 51.42 10.65
N VAL A 23 22.53 50.81 11.44
CA VAL A 23 22.49 49.40 11.80
C VAL A 23 21.18 49.14 12.53
N SER A 24 20.29 48.38 11.91
CA SER A 24 19.14 47.79 12.59
C SER A 24 19.06 46.34 12.15
N THR A 25 19.67 45.48 12.96
CA THR A 25 19.69 44.03 12.83
C THR A 25 18.24 43.52 12.94
N LEU A 26 17.57 43.37 11.80
CA LEU A 26 16.27 42.70 11.75
C LEU A 26 16.53 41.20 11.81
N LEU A 27 16.44 40.67 13.03
CA LEU A 27 16.43 39.25 13.35
C LEU A 27 15.21 38.61 12.64
N LEU A 28 15.44 38.03 11.46
CA LEU A 28 14.40 37.27 10.77
C LEU A 28 14.14 35.99 11.59
N LEU A 29 13.03 36.00 12.34
CA LEU A 29 12.45 34.83 12.98
C LEU A 29 12.35 33.71 11.94
N ALA A 30 13.17 32.68 12.12
CA ALA A 30 12.98 31.38 11.51
C ALA A 30 11.64 30.84 12.02
N ALA A 31 10.56 31.14 11.30
CA ALA A 31 9.30 30.44 11.46
C ALA A 31 9.58 28.97 11.20
N GLY A 32 9.57 28.18 12.28
CA GLY A 32 9.84 26.76 12.23
C GLY A 32 8.95 26.13 11.19
N ALA A 33 9.56 25.64 10.11
CA ALA A 33 9.00 24.52 9.40
C ALA A 33 8.84 23.44 10.47
N ALA A 34 7.62 23.21 10.93
CA ALA A 34 7.27 22.04 11.71
C ALA A 34 7.68 20.86 10.83
N GLY A 35 8.89 20.38 11.06
CA GLY A 35 9.42 19.22 10.39
C GLY A 35 8.46 18.11 10.72
N PHE A 36 7.69 17.67 9.72
CA PHE A 36 7.20 16.31 9.71
C PHE A 36 8.44 15.45 9.89
N THR A 37 8.66 14.96 11.10
CA THR A 37 9.58 13.87 11.32
C THR A 37 8.76 12.64 10.96
N PRO A 38 8.92 12.04 9.76
CA PRO A 38 8.37 10.71 9.55
C PRO A 38 8.94 9.85 10.68
N SER A 39 8.08 9.14 11.40
CA SER A 39 8.54 8.28 12.49
C SER A 39 9.55 7.30 11.88
N LYS A 40 10.83 7.48 12.15
CA LYS A 40 11.94 6.71 11.57
C LYS A 40 12.01 5.25 12.09
N GLY A 41 10.96 4.79 12.76
CA GLY A 41 10.86 3.43 13.25
C GLY A 41 10.39 2.46 12.16
N PRO A 42 10.73 1.16 12.28
CA PRO A 42 10.20 0.15 11.37
C PRO A 42 8.68 0.05 11.52
N LEU A 43 7.98 0.11 10.38
CA LEU A 43 6.54 -0.11 10.27
C LEU A 43 6.21 -1.61 10.25
N ALA A 44 7.08 -2.39 9.62
CA ALA A 44 6.97 -3.83 9.48
C ALA A 44 8.35 -4.50 9.39
N MET A 45 8.38 -5.83 9.40
CA MET A 45 9.57 -6.65 9.19
C MET A 45 9.26 -7.80 8.22
N ILE A 46 10.24 -8.18 7.41
CA ILE A 46 10.17 -9.38 6.58
C ILE A 46 10.50 -10.59 7.45
N LEU A 47 9.55 -11.51 7.66
CA LEU A 47 9.74 -12.70 8.49
C LEU A 47 10.12 -13.95 7.72
N LYS A 48 9.73 -14.05 6.45
CA LYS A 48 10.02 -15.20 5.60
C LYS A 48 10.23 -14.74 4.17
N VAL A 49 11.24 -15.34 3.53
CA VAL A 49 11.59 -15.19 2.12
C VAL A 49 11.65 -16.60 1.53
N ILE A 50 10.91 -16.81 0.45
CA ILE A 50 10.95 -18.01 -0.41
C ILE A 50 11.26 -17.46 -1.81
N PRO A 51 12.29 -18.01 -2.50
CA PRO A 51 13.42 -17.25 -3.05
C PRO A 51 13.04 -16.12 -4.03
N GLU A 52 13.97 -15.21 -4.27
CA GLU A 52 13.81 -14.05 -5.19
C GLU A 52 12.84 -12.98 -4.66
N VAL A 53 13.07 -12.56 -3.42
CA VAL A 53 12.44 -11.35 -2.86
C VAL A 53 13.47 -10.24 -2.86
N THR A 54 13.10 -9.08 -3.41
CA THR A 54 13.92 -7.87 -3.39
C THR A 54 13.20 -6.73 -2.69
N LYS A 55 13.96 -5.89 -1.99
CA LYS A 55 13.49 -4.67 -1.34
C LYS A 55 14.13 -3.46 -2.01
N GLN A 56 13.38 -2.37 -2.12
CA GLN A 56 13.90 -1.04 -2.47
C GLN A 56 13.48 -0.05 -1.38
N SER A 57 14.45 0.65 -0.80
CA SER A 57 14.17 1.69 0.20
C SER A 57 13.64 2.96 -0.48
N GLN A 58 12.82 3.77 0.21
CA GLN A 58 12.25 4.99 -0.38
C GLN A 58 13.29 5.94 -0.99
N SER A 59 14.46 6.07 -0.35
CA SER A 59 15.55 6.95 -0.79
C SER A 59 16.48 6.33 -1.83
N ALA A 60 16.25 5.08 -2.24
CA ALA A 60 17.12 4.33 -3.13
C ALA A 60 16.41 4.04 -4.47
N THR A 61 17.18 4.05 -5.56
CA THR A 61 16.70 3.64 -6.89
C THR A 61 16.89 2.16 -7.14
N ASP A 62 17.81 1.51 -6.42
CA ASP A 62 18.20 0.14 -6.70
C ASP A 62 17.44 -0.86 -5.83
N TRP A 63 17.17 -2.03 -6.40
CA TRP A 63 16.59 -3.17 -5.70
C TRP A 63 17.71 -4.02 -5.09
N ALA A 64 17.64 -4.27 -3.80
CA ALA A 64 18.54 -5.17 -3.09
C ALA A 64 17.82 -6.49 -2.74
N ILE A 65 18.56 -7.58 -2.58
CA ILE A 65 18.01 -8.85 -2.08
C ILE A 65 17.47 -8.62 -0.67
N ALA A 66 16.23 -9.03 -0.42
CA ALA A 66 15.60 -8.95 0.89
C ALA A 66 15.93 -10.21 1.71
N SER A 67 16.20 -10.01 2.99
CA SER A 67 16.49 -11.06 3.95
C SER A 67 15.44 -11.13 5.06
N LYS A 68 15.37 -12.28 5.73
CA LYS A 68 14.59 -12.41 6.96
C LYS A 68 15.16 -11.46 8.02
N GLY A 69 14.28 -10.70 8.67
CA GLY A 69 14.63 -9.70 9.67
C GLY A 69 14.70 -8.28 9.11
N ASP A 70 14.69 -8.10 7.79
CA ASP A 70 14.79 -6.77 7.19
C ASP A 70 13.62 -5.88 7.65
N PRO A 71 13.92 -4.69 8.21
CA PRO A 71 12.88 -3.74 8.56
C PRO A 71 12.31 -3.10 7.30
N LEU A 72 11.02 -2.77 7.34
CA LEU A 72 10.37 -1.94 6.34
C LEU A 72 9.92 -0.64 6.99
N THR A 73 10.31 0.47 6.39
CA THR A 73 9.94 1.83 6.78
C THR A 73 8.99 2.44 5.75
N THR A 74 8.47 3.62 6.03
CA THR A 74 7.54 4.32 5.14
C THR A 74 8.17 4.51 3.75
N GLY A 75 7.41 4.18 2.70
CA GLY A 75 7.86 4.27 1.30
C GLY A 75 8.68 3.09 0.78
N ASP A 76 9.07 2.13 1.64
CA ASP A 76 9.80 0.95 1.19
C ASP A 76 8.94 0.04 0.30
N LYS A 77 9.55 -0.48 -0.76
CA LYS A 77 8.93 -1.45 -1.68
C LYS A 77 9.48 -2.84 -1.46
N VAL A 78 8.62 -3.84 -1.65
CA VAL A 78 9.00 -5.24 -1.69
C VAL A 78 8.45 -5.85 -2.97
N ARG A 79 9.30 -6.59 -3.67
CA ARG A 79 8.99 -7.30 -4.91
C ARG A 79 9.29 -8.79 -4.73
N THR A 80 8.41 -9.61 -5.25
CA THR A 80 8.50 -11.06 -5.35
C THR A 80 8.48 -11.43 -6.82
N ASP A 81 9.45 -12.22 -7.27
CA ASP A 81 9.47 -12.76 -8.64
C ASP A 81 8.65 -14.07 -8.73
N LYS A 82 8.92 -14.91 -9.72
CA LYS A 82 8.16 -16.14 -9.97
C LYS A 82 8.51 -17.20 -8.93
N ASN A 83 7.52 -17.95 -8.45
CA ASN A 83 7.65 -18.93 -7.37
C ASN A 83 8.16 -18.35 -6.04
N SER A 84 8.06 -17.03 -5.87
CA SER A 84 8.53 -16.30 -4.69
C SER A 84 7.40 -16.03 -3.69
N LEU A 85 7.76 -15.88 -2.41
CA LEU A 85 6.83 -15.44 -1.37
C LEU A 85 7.57 -14.63 -0.30
N ALA A 86 6.97 -13.52 0.11
CA ALA A 86 7.40 -12.75 1.27
C ALA A 86 6.31 -12.70 2.34
N LEU A 87 6.67 -13.00 3.59
CA LEU A 87 5.79 -12.81 4.75
C LEU A 87 6.22 -11.56 5.50
N ILE A 88 5.38 -10.54 5.49
CA ILE A 88 5.63 -9.23 6.10
C ILE A 88 4.76 -9.11 7.35
N LYS A 89 5.36 -8.83 8.50
CA LYS A 89 4.66 -8.62 9.77
C LYS A 89 4.80 -7.17 10.21
N PHE A 90 3.67 -6.50 10.40
CA PHE A 90 3.58 -5.15 10.95
C PHE A 90 3.78 -5.17 12.48
N MET A 91 4.14 -4.03 13.05
CA MET A 91 4.40 -3.91 14.50
C MET A 91 3.19 -4.24 15.38
N ASP A 92 1.98 -4.04 14.87
CA ASP A 92 0.71 -4.39 15.52
C ASP A 92 0.37 -5.90 15.44
N ARG A 93 1.27 -6.70 14.87
CA ARG A 93 1.14 -8.13 14.56
C ARG A 93 0.19 -8.44 13.40
N SER A 94 -0.22 -7.45 12.61
CA SER A 94 -0.88 -7.67 11.33
C SER A 94 0.08 -8.31 10.32
N ILE A 95 -0.41 -9.14 9.40
CA ILE A 95 0.42 -9.91 8.47
C ILE A 95 -0.02 -9.66 7.02
N VAL A 96 0.95 -9.53 6.13
CA VAL A 96 0.80 -9.57 4.67
C VAL A 96 1.63 -10.73 4.12
N ARG A 97 1.02 -11.56 3.28
CA ARG A 97 1.67 -12.65 2.55
C ARG A 97 1.72 -12.28 1.07
N LEU A 98 2.79 -11.62 0.67
CA LEU A 98 3.01 -11.19 -0.71
C LEU A 98 3.31 -12.41 -1.58
N ARG A 99 2.48 -12.62 -2.61
CA ARG A 99 2.58 -13.76 -3.52
C ARG A 99 3.60 -13.48 -4.62
N GLU A 100 3.88 -14.48 -5.44
CA GLU A 100 4.75 -14.35 -6.59
C GLU A 100 4.32 -13.22 -7.54
N GLN A 101 5.26 -12.73 -8.35
CA GLN A 101 5.06 -11.71 -9.37
C GLN A 101 4.40 -10.42 -8.87
N SER A 102 4.64 -10.06 -7.61
CA SER A 102 3.95 -8.97 -6.94
C SER A 102 4.90 -7.84 -6.55
N ILE A 103 4.37 -6.63 -6.48
CA ILE A 103 5.09 -5.46 -5.96
C ILE A 103 4.16 -4.72 -5.02
N LEU A 104 4.55 -4.58 -3.76
CA LEU A 104 3.88 -3.68 -2.81
C LEU A 104 4.80 -2.58 -2.30
N THR A 105 4.20 -1.49 -1.85
CA THR A 105 4.82 -0.45 -1.01
C THR A 105 4.11 -0.40 0.33
N VAL A 106 4.87 -0.26 1.43
CA VAL A 106 4.31 0.03 2.74
C VAL A 106 4.50 1.51 3.07
N ASP A 107 3.49 2.14 3.63
CA ASP A 107 3.51 3.58 3.93
C ASP A 107 2.71 3.87 5.20
N THR A 108 2.87 5.06 5.76
CA THR A 108 2.03 5.53 6.85
C THR A 108 1.71 7.02 6.72
N SER A 109 0.57 7.43 7.26
CA SER A 109 0.24 8.83 7.47
C SER A 109 -0.45 9.00 8.81
N THR A 110 -0.18 10.11 9.47
CA THR A 110 -0.90 10.55 10.67
C THR A 110 -1.54 11.89 10.36
N VAL A 111 -2.88 11.93 10.39
CA VAL A 111 -3.66 13.16 10.16
C VAL A 111 -4.65 13.29 11.31
N GLU A 112 -4.64 14.43 12.01
CA GLU A 112 -5.55 14.71 13.13
C GLU A 112 -5.56 13.59 14.20
N GLY A 113 -4.38 13.05 14.52
CA GLY A 113 -4.23 11.95 15.49
C GLY A 113 -4.67 10.56 15.00
N LYS A 114 -5.18 10.43 13.78
CA LYS A 114 -5.54 9.13 13.18
C LYS A 114 -4.35 8.55 12.42
N PHE A 115 -3.86 7.41 12.89
CA PHE A 115 -2.74 6.70 12.27
C PHE A 115 -3.25 5.73 11.20
N THR A 116 -2.90 5.98 9.94
CA THR A 116 -3.26 5.10 8.81
C THR A 116 -2.02 4.39 8.30
N LYS A 117 -2.10 3.07 8.16
CA LYS A 117 -1.11 2.26 7.45
C LYS A 117 -1.58 2.03 6.03
N PHE A 118 -0.76 2.35 5.05
CA PHE A 118 -1.06 2.09 3.65
C PHE A 118 -0.27 0.90 3.14
N ILE A 119 -0.94 0.08 2.36
CA ILE A 119 -0.32 -0.96 1.54
C ILE A 119 -0.73 -0.68 0.11
N LYS A 120 0.24 -0.25 -0.70
CA LYS A 120 0.04 0.08 -2.10
C LYS A 120 0.44 -1.12 -2.96
N LEU A 121 -0.52 -1.79 -3.58
CA LEU A 121 -0.28 -2.88 -4.54
C LEU A 121 -0.13 -2.30 -5.94
N TRP A 122 1.02 -2.53 -6.56
CA TRP A 122 1.27 -2.09 -7.94
C TRP A 122 0.87 -3.16 -8.95
N LYS A 123 1.13 -4.42 -8.63
CA LYS A 123 0.74 -5.60 -9.40
C LYS A 123 0.78 -6.86 -8.55
N GLY A 124 0.09 -7.90 -8.99
CA GLY A 124 0.13 -9.24 -8.39
C GLY A 124 -0.92 -9.39 -7.30
N GLY A 125 -0.57 -9.94 -6.14
CA GLY A 125 -1.50 -10.08 -5.05
C GLY A 125 -0.89 -10.49 -3.72
N PHE A 126 -1.69 -10.36 -2.66
CA PHE A 126 -1.31 -10.77 -1.32
C PHE A 126 -2.51 -11.21 -0.51
N GLY A 127 -2.29 -12.16 0.39
CA GLY A 127 -3.20 -12.43 1.50
C GLY A 127 -2.88 -11.53 2.67
N PHE A 128 -3.88 -11.19 3.48
CA PHE A 128 -3.72 -10.33 4.64
C PHE A 128 -4.51 -10.80 5.85
N GLU A 129 -3.95 -10.53 7.03
CA GLU A 129 -4.57 -10.72 8.35
C GLU A 129 -4.34 -9.45 9.17
N PHE A 130 -5.29 -8.52 9.15
CA PHE A 130 -5.16 -7.24 9.84
C PHE A 130 -5.91 -7.25 11.16
N ARG A 131 -5.23 -6.86 12.23
CA ARG A 131 -5.79 -6.84 13.57
C ARG A 131 -6.56 -5.54 13.78
N LYS A 132 -7.69 -5.63 14.47
CA LYS A 132 -8.46 -4.44 14.85
C LYS A 132 -7.69 -3.64 15.89
N GLN A 133 -7.40 -2.39 15.59
CA GLN A 133 -6.89 -1.39 16.54
C GLN A 133 -7.97 -0.34 16.83
N ARG A 134 -7.81 0.41 17.93
CA ARG A 134 -8.78 1.46 18.33
C ARG A 134 -8.69 2.69 17.42
N ASP A 135 -7.48 3.17 17.18
CA ASP A 135 -7.24 4.45 16.50
C ASP A 135 -6.40 4.30 15.21
N GLU A 136 -6.22 3.05 14.76
CA GLU A 136 -5.50 2.74 13.54
C GLU A 136 -6.37 2.01 12.53
N GLN A 137 -6.12 2.28 11.25
CA GLN A 137 -6.76 1.59 10.14
C GLN A 137 -5.72 1.20 9.09
N PHE A 138 -6.04 0.16 8.33
CA PHE A 138 -5.33 -0.17 7.10
C PHE A 138 -6.08 0.41 5.91
N ARG A 139 -5.33 0.96 4.96
CA ARG A 139 -5.84 1.33 3.65
C ARG A 139 -5.04 0.57 2.60
N LEU A 140 -5.71 -0.33 1.90
CA LEU A 140 -5.14 -0.97 0.71
C LEU A 140 -5.41 -0.08 -0.49
N THR A 141 -4.42 0.15 -1.33
CA THR A 141 -4.59 0.94 -2.55
C THR A 141 -3.95 0.24 -3.73
N SER A 142 -4.55 0.38 -4.89
CA SER A 142 -4.10 -0.15 -6.17
C SER A 142 -4.47 0.84 -7.27
N PRO A 143 -4.07 0.64 -8.53
CA PRO A 143 -4.44 1.55 -9.60
C PRO A 143 -5.95 1.73 -9.74
N THR A 144 -6.76 0.69 -9.51
CA THR A 144 -8.22 0.78 -9.72
C THR A 144 -9.04 0.95 -8.45
N ALA A 145 -8.47 0.75 -7.26
CA ALA A 145 -9.28 0.73 -6.04
C ALA A 145 -8.58 1.22 -4.76
N VAL A 146 -9.41 1.56 -3.78
CA VAL A 146 -9.04 1.75 -2.37
C VAL A 146 -9.93 0.89 -1.49
N ALA A 147 -9.32 0.15 -0.57
CA ALA A 147 -10.02 -0.65 0.43
C ALA A 147 -9.72 -0.12 1.84
N SER A 148 -10.75 0.32 2.56
CA SER A 148 -10.64 0.77 3.94
C SER A 148 -10.95 -0.39 4.88
N ILE A 149 -9.99 -0.73 5.73
CA ILE A 149 -9.99 -1.98 6.49
C ILE A 149 -9.81 -1.74 7.99
N ARG A 150 -10.68 -2.38 8.77
CA ARG A 150 -10.59 -2.45 10.22
C ARG A 150 -10.84 -3.87 10.73
N GLY A 151 -9.75 -4.59 11.02
CA GLY A 151 -9.85 -5.93 11.60
C GLY A 151 -10.44 -6.96 10.64
N THR A 152 -9.75 -7.26 9.53
CA THR A 152 -10.26 -8.19 8.50
C THR A 152 -9.20 -9.17 8.03
N ARG A 153 -9.66 -10.28 7.49
CA ARG A 153 -8.86 -11.29 6.79
C ARG A 153 -9.36 -11.43 5.37
N GLY A 154 -8.45 -11.61 4.42
CA GLY A 154 -8.81 -11.81 3.02
C GLY A 154 -7.60 -11.81 2.09
N MET A 155 -7.87 -11.62 0.81
CA MET A 155 -6.83 -11.38 -0.19
C MET A 155 -7.21 -10.21 -1.10
N LEU A 156 -6.19 -9.53 -1.60
CA LEU A 156 -6.31 -8.57 -2.69
C LEU A 156 -5.35 -9.00 -3.80
N SER A 157 -5.88 -9.12 -5.01
CA SER A 157 -5.08 -9.32 -6.23
C SER A 157 -5.47 -8.26 -7.23
N GLY A 158 -4.50 -7.72 -7.96
CA GLY A 158 -4.71 -6.47 -8.68
C GLY A 158 -3.59 -6.06 -9.61
N GLY A 159 -3.85 -4.98 -10.34
CA GLY A 159 -2.96 -4.40 -11.34
C GLY A 159 -3.62 -3.24 -12.09
N ALA A 160 -3.15 -2.96 -13.30
CA ALA A 160 -3.66 -1.83 -14.09
C ALA A 160 -5.12 -2.00 -14.57
N GLY A 161 -5.60 -3.24 -14.74
CA GLY A 161 -6.90 -3.52 -15.37
C GLY A 161 -8.08 -3.67 -14.40
N SER A 162 -7.91 -4.48 -13.35
CA SER A 162 -8.93 -4.69 -12.33
C SER A 162 -8.31 -5.21 -11.03
N ASP A 163 -9.00 -4.96 -9.93
CA ASP A 163 -8.69 -5.46 -8.60
C ASP A 163 -9.81 -6.37 -8.12
N THR A 164 -9.40 -7.53 -7.59
CA THR A 164 -10.27 -8.51 -6.94
C THR A 164 -9.93 -8.58 -5.46
N LEU A 165 -10.93 -8.30 -4.63
CA LEU A 165 -10.88 -8.41 -3.18
C LEU A 165 -11.77 -9.57 -2.74
N ILE A 166 -11.25 -10.52 -1.96
CA ILE A 166 -12.07 -11.56 -1.31
C ILE A 166 -11.89 -11.45 0.18
N VAL A 167 -13.00 -11.35 0.92
CA VAL A 167 -13.00 -11.19 2.38
C VAL A 167 -13.40 -12.51 3.03
N THR A 168 -12.54 -13.03 3.91
CA THR A 168 -12.80 -14.26 4.67
C THR A 168 -13.24 -13.97 6.10
N GLU A 169 -12.88 -12.82 6.66
CA GLU A 169 -13.31 -12.37 7.99
C GLU A 169 -13.49 -10.85 8.01
N GLY A 170 -14.56 -10.37 8.64
CA GLY A 170 -14.87 -8.95 8.81
C GLY A 170 -15.56 -8.32 7.59
N ILE A 171 -15.39 -7.02 7.41
CA ILE A 171 -16.03 -6.23 6.35
C ILE A 171 -15.06 -5.16 5.84
N VAL A 172 -15.02 -4.98 4.53
CA VAL A 172 -14.14 -4.03 3.85
C VAL A 172 -14.97 -3.08 3.03
N ARG A 173 -14.74 -1.78 3.23
CA ARG A 173 -15.34 -0.73 2.41
C ARG A 173 -14.44 -0.51 1.18
N PHE A 174 -14.94 -0.86 0.00
CA PHE A 174 -14.15 -0.99 -1.23
C PHE A 174 -14.67 0.01 -2.27
N ALA A 175 -13.80 0.93 -2.68
CA ALA A 175 -14.11 2.02 -3.59
C ALA A 175 -13.27 1.93 -4.86
N ASN A 176 -13.89 2.30 -5.99
CA ASN A 176 -13.21 2.40 -7.28
C ASN A 176 -12.62 3.81 -7.48
N ASN A 177 -11.38 3.89 -7.95
CA ASN A 177 -10.66 5.17 -8.09
C ASN A 177 -11.18 6.06 -9.22
N VAL A 178 -11.84 5.49 -10.24
CA VAL A 178 -12.33 6.22 -11.42
C VAL A 178 -13.72 6.77 -11.15
N SER A 179 -14.65 5.93 -10.69
CA SER A 179 -16.05 6.34 -10.47
C SER A 179 -16.31 6.90 -9.09
N ASN A 180 -15.39 6.72 -8.13
CA ASN A 180 -15.58 6.99 -6.70
C ASN A 180 -16.80 6.26 -6.08
N ARG A 181 -17.37 5.30 -6.80
CA ARG A 181 -18.42 4.43 -6.26
C ARG A 181 -17.81 3.43 -5.30
N GLU A 182 -18.61 3.04 -4.33
CA GLU A 182 -18.16 2.24 -3.21
C GLU A 182 -19.22 1.22 -2.81
N ILE A 183 -18.73 0.08 -2.33
CA ILE A 183 -19.52 -1.04 -1.85
C ILE A 183 -18.90 -1.58 -0.56
N ASP A 184 -19.72 -2.21 0.25
CA ASP A 184 -19.23 -3.02 1.36
C ASP A 184 -19.06 -4.48 0.92
N VAL A 185 -17.86 -5.02 1.13
CA VAL A 185 -17.51 -6.42 0.88
C VAL A 185 -17.37 -7.12 2.24
N ALA A 186 -18.42 -7.82 2.64
CA ALA A 186 -18.44 -8.62 3.87
C ALA A 186 -17.77 -9.99 3.69
N ALA A 187 -17.45 -10.65 4.81
CA ALA A 187 -16.95 -12.02 4.82
C ALA A 187 -17.83 -12.96 3.97
N GLY A 188 -17.18 -13.81 3.16
CA GLY A 188 -17.84 -14.71 2.22
C GLY A 188 -18.16 -14.07 0.86
N ASN A 189 -17.85 -12.79 0.66
CA ASN A 189 -18.06 -12.10 -0.60
C ASN A 189 -16.75 -11.73 -1.30
N ILE A 190 -16.88 -11.51 -2.60
CA ILE A 190 -15.87 -10.94 -3.48
C ILE A 190 -16.32 -9.54 -3.92
N GLY A 191 -15.40 -8.61 -4.00
CA GLY A 191 -15.54 -7.31 -4.64
C GLY A 191 -14.63 -7.24 -5.87
N VAL A 192 -15.13 -6.72 -6.98
CA VAL A 192 -14.35 -6.48 -8.20
C VAL A 192 -14.45 -5.02 -8.55
N SER A 193 -13.30 -4.37 -8.74
CA SER A 193 -13.17 -2.99 -9.19
C SER A 193 -12.39 -2.99 -10.51
N SER A 194 -12.86 -2.28 -11.52
CA SER A 194 -12.22 -2.27 -12.85
C SER A 194 -11.82 -0.86 -13.28
N GLN A 195 -10.85 -0.76 -14.19
CA GLN A 195 -10.36 0.51 -14.73
C GLN A 195 -11.42 1.34 -15.48
N ASP A 196 -12.54 0.74 -15.89
CA ASP A 196 -13.66 1.42 -16.55
C ASP A 196 -14.62 2.12 -15.55
N GLY A 197 -14.32 2.04 -14.25
CA GLY A 197 -15.15 2.61 -13.19
C GLY A 197 -16.25 1.67 -12.67
N SER A 198 -16.37 0.45 -13.20
CA SER A 198 -17.27 -0.56 -12.67
C SER A 198 -16.79 -1.07 -11.31
N ILE A 199 -17.75 -1.27 -10.40
CA ILE A 199 -17.53 -1.90 -9.11
C ILE A 199 -18.74 -2.78 -8.77
N SER A 200 -18.48 -3.99 -8.29
CA SER A 200 -19.55 -4.95 -7.98
C SER A 200 -19.15 -5.89 -6.85
N SER A 201 -20.15 -6.49 -6.20
CA SER A 201 -19.96 -7.58 -5.25
C SER A 201 -20.86 -8.75 -5.57
N ARG A 202 -20.36 -9.96 -5.29
CA ARG A 202 -21.14 -11.19 -5.28
C ARG A 202 -20.65 -12.11 -4.17
N ARG A 203 -21.42 -13.15 -3.89
CA ARG A 203 -20.96 -14.24 -3.02
C ARG A 203 -19.76 -14.94 -3.66
N ALA A 204 -18.74 -15.23 -2.86
CA ALA A 204 -17.61 -16.05 -3.28
C ALA A 204 -18.05 -17.53 -3.33
N THR A 205 -17.54 -18.26 -4.30
CA THR A 205 -17.67 -19.73 -4.32
C THR A 205 -16.83 -20.35 -3.20
N THR A 206 -17.15 -21.59 -2.81
CA THR A 206 -16.37 -22.33 -1.80
C THR A 206 -14.88 -22.43 -2.18
N LYS A 207 -14.57 -22.58 -3.47
CA LYS A 207 -13.19 -22.65 -3.96
C LYS A 207 -12.46 -21.32 -3.80
N GLU A 208 -13.08 -20.23 -4.25
CA GLU A 208 -12.53 -18.88 -4.13
C GLU A 208 -12.28 -18.50 -2.66
N LEU A 209 -13.23 -18.80 -1.78
CA LEU A 209 -13.11 -18.51 -0.35
C LEU A 209 -11.99 -19.33 0.30
N ALA A 210 -11.88 -20.62 -0.04
CA ALA A 210 -10.81 -21.48 0.46
C ALA A 210 -9.42 -21.05 -0.04
N GLU A 211 -9.31 -20.58 -1.27
CA GLU A 211 -8.08 -20.03 -1.83
C GLU A 211 -7.68 -18.73 -1.12
N ALA A 212 -8.64 -17.80 -0.95
CA ALA A 212 -8.42 -16.57 -0.21
C ALA A 212 -7.95 -16.83 1.22
N ASP A 213 -8.56 -17.80 1.91
CA ASP A 213 -8.15 -18.17 3.26
C ASP A 213 -6.74 -18.77 3.32
N ARG A 214 -6.39 -19.65 2.36
CA ARG A 214 -5.02 -20.18 2.24
C ARG A 214 -4.01 -19.09 1.94
N MET A 215 -4.33 -18.13 1.08
CA MET A 215 -3.45 -17.00 0.78
C MET A 215 -3.28 -16.11 2.02
N ALA A 216 -4.37 -15.88 2.75
CA ALA A 216 -4.37 -15.08 3.96
C ALA A 216 -3.60 -15.74 5.10
N THR A 217 -3.76 -17.04 5.34
CA THR A 217 -3.16 -17.75 6.49
C THR A 217 -1.86 -18.46 6.17
N GLY A 218 -1.52 -18.62 4.88
CA GLY A 218 -0.40 -19.43 4.39
C GLY A 218 -0.76 -20.92 4.23
N GLY A 219 -2.01 -21.30 4.49
CA GLY A 219 -2.45 -22.68 4.62
C GLY A 219 -1.83 -23.37 5.82
N THR A 220 -2.23 -24.61 6.09
CA THR A 220 -1.43 -25.50 6.94
C THR A 220 -0.11 -25.77 6.22
N LEU A 221 0.94 -25.04 6.62
CA LEU A 221 2.32 -25.27 6.17
C LEU A 221 2.76 -26.72 6.38
N ASN A 222 2.04 -27.48 7.19
CA ASN A 222 2.32 -28.87 7.52
C ASN A 222 1.68 -29.87 6.54
N GLU A 223 1.25 -29.48 5.33
CA GLU A 223 0.70 -30.42 4.32
C GLU A 223 1.22 -30.12 2.91
N LEU A 224 2.20 -30.90 2.46
CA LEU A 224 2.60 -30.99 1.04
C LEU A 224 1.64 -31.95 0.32
N LYS A 225 0.92 -31.47 -0.69
CA LYS A 225 0.02 -32.30 -1.51
C LYS A 225 0.62 -32.46 -2.91
N LEU A 226 0.99 -33.68 -3.30
CA LEU A 226 1.43 -34.02 -4.65
C LEU A 226 0.37 -34.85 -5.36
N GLU A 227 -0.02 -34.45 -6.57
CA GLU A 227 -0.79 -35.31 -7.49
C GLU A 227 0.19 -36.11 -8.34
N LEU A 228 0.31 -37.41 -8.07
CA LEU A 228 1.09 -38.35 -8.86
C LEU A 228 0.20 -39.02 -9.89
N ARG A 229 0.70 -39.22 -11.11
CA ARG A 229 0.01 -40.01 -12.13
C ARG A 229 0.74 -41.34 -12.30
N ASP A 230 0.04 -42.46 -12.18
CA ASP A 230 0.64 -43.77 -12.43
C ASP A 230 0.77 -44.06 -13.94
N LYS A 231 1.43 -45.19 -14.28
CA LYS A 231 1.64 -45.61 -15.68
C LYS A 231 0.33 -45.90 -16.43
N GLN A 232 -0.78 -46.04 -15.72
CA GLN A 232 -2.12 -46.24 -16.27
C GLN A 232 -2.92 -44.92 -16.37
N GLY A 233 -2.33 -43.78 -16.01
CA GLY A 233 -2.96 -42.47 -16.10
C GLY A 233 -3.82 -42.10 -14.88
N ASN A 234 -3.90 -42.95 -13.85
CA ASN A 234 -4.69 -42.67 -12.67
C ASN A 234 -3.97 -41.67 -11.77
N LYS A 235 -4.73 -40.71 -11.22
CA LYS A 235 -4.22 -39.74 -10.25
C LYS A 235 -4.22 -40.34 -8.84
N LYS A 236 -3.11 -40.20 -8.13
CA LYS A 236 -2.96 -40.50 -6.70
C LYS A 236 -2.52 -39.24 -5.97
N GLU A 237 -3.21 -38.91 -4.88
CA GLU A 237 -2.87 -37.75 -4.05
C GLU A 237 -1.97 -38.20 -2.89
N LEU A 238 -0.74 -37.69 -2.84
CA LEU A 238 0.20 -37.90 -1.74
C LEU A 238 0.16 -36.67 -0.82
N LYS A 239 -0.21 -36.87 0.45
CA LYS A 239 -0.25 -35.83 1.49
C LYS A 239 0.88 -36.06 2.48
N LEU A 240 1.94 -35.26 2.41
CA LEU A 240 3.04 -35.27 3.38
C LEU A 240 2.78 -34.25 4.47
N LYS A 241 2.73 -34.71 5.73
CA LYS A 241 2.71 -33.82 6.89
C LYS A 241 4.08 -33.64 7.51
N TYR A 242 4.51 -32.40 7.74
CA TYR A 242 5.75 -32.12 8.46
C TYR A 242 5.50 -31.17 9.63
N LYS A 243 6.13 -31.47 10.77
CA LYS A 243 6.16 -30.57 11.94
C LYS A 243 7.31 -29.58 11.76
N GLN A 244 7.10 -28.35 12.21
CA GLN A 244 8.18 -27.42 12.52
C GLN A 244 8.85 -27.80 13.83
#